data_AF-A0A1F2QYW7-F1
#
_entry.id   AF-A0A1F2QYW7-F1
#
_cell.length_a   1.000
_cell.length_b   1.000
_cell.length_c   1.000
_cell.angle_alpha   90.00
_cell.angle_beta   90.00
_cell.angle_gamma   90.00
#
_symmetry.space_group_name_H-M   'P 1'
#
loop_
_entity.id
_entity.type
_entity.pdbx_description
1 polymer ?
#
loop_
_entity_poly.entity_id
_entity_poly.type
_entity_poly.pdbx_seq_one_letter_code
_entity_poly.pdbx_strand_id
1 'polypeptide(L)'
;MGLSQVADPGEKRALLEHYLHIFPQSAYRPGALVVLAVAAQQQGDAEAMRRYADEGLAANPDSPMLLMLVSDVLSERGQELARARQLAAHLLELVKSSPGKVRPEGLSDEQWAQVSQLWEGTAHSVLGQVLMYEETAQGVAGMNKTRQAVEEFKAASPLLKSNPYSYARNLYRLGYAYAKLGLRPQAREALTEVMSLDTPYRQVAGPLLEKVK
;
A
#
# COMPACT_ATOMS: atom_id res chain seq x y z
N MET A 1 25.85 -17.06 22.05
CA MET A 1 26.37 -16.24 20.93
C MET A 1 25.18 -15.64 20.22
N GLY A 2 25.11 -14.30 20.14
CA GLY A 2 23.92 -13.55 19.79
C GLY A 2 23.54 -13.62 18.31
N LEU A 3 22.24 -13.76 18.04
CA LEU A 3 21.59 -13.71 16.72
C LEU A 3 21.57 -12.29 16.12
N SER A 4 22.50 -11.42 16.51
CA SER A 4 22.52 -10.00 16.20
C SER A 4 23.63 -9.59 15.22
N GLN A 5 24.35 -10.54 14.62
CA GLN A 5 25.13 -10.25 13.42
C GLN A 5 24.24 -10.41 12.20
N VAL A 6 24.20 -9.34 11.41
CA VAL A 6 23.30 -9.08 10.29
C VAL A 6 23.36 -10.23 9.28
N ALA A 7 22.47 -11.22 9.42
CA ALA A 7 22.22 -12.17 8.34
C ALA A 7 21.73 -11.37 7.12
N ASP A 8 22.33 -11.64 5.97
CA ASP A 8 21.95 -11.07 4.70
C ASP A 8 20.42 -11.24 4.49
N PRO A 9 19.70 -10.27 3.89
CA PRO A 9 18.26 -10.40 3.67
C PRO A 9 17.86 -11.70 2.93
N GLY A 10 18.71 -12.19 2.03
CA GLY A 10 18.56 -13.49 1.37
C GLY A 10 18.76 -14.66 2.32
N GLU A 11 19.78 -14.62 3.18
CA GLU A 11 20.02 -15.66 4.20
C GLU A 11 18.86 -15.77 5.20
N LYS A 12 18.32 -14.62 5.67
CA LYS A 12 17.15 -14.61 6.56
C LYS A 12 15.93 -15.24 5.91
N ARG A 13 15.69 -14.93 4.63
CA ARG A 13 14.60 -15.53 3.84
C ARG A 13 14.79 -17.04 3.74
N ALA A 14 15.97 -17.51 3.32
CA ALA A 14 16.28 -18.93 3.18
C ALA A 14 16.10 -19.71 4.50
N LEU A 15 16.53 -19.13 5.64
CA LEU A 15 16.35 -19.74 6.95
C LEU A 15 14.87 -19.89 7.33
N LEU A 16 14.05 -18.86 7.06
CA LEU A 16 12.60 -18.93 7.31
C LEU A 16 11.91 -19.94 6.38
N GLU A 17 12.31 -20.00 5.11
CA GLU A 17 11.79 -20.98 4.15
C GLU A 17 12.12 -22.41 4.61
N HIS A 18 13.36 -22.65 5.02
CA HIS A 18 13.80 -23.94 5.55
C HIS A 18 13.05 -24.31 6.84
N TYR A 19 12.87 -23.36 7.75
CA TYR A 19 12.09 -23.56 8.97
C TYR A 19 10.64 -23.98 8.65
N LEU A 20 9.96 -23.29 7.73
CA LEU A 20 8.59 -23.64 7.35
C LEU A 20 8.47 -24.95 6.57
N HIS A 21 9.54 -25.38 5.90
CA HIS A 21 9.61 -26.69 5.27
C HIS A 21 9.67 -27.82 6.31
N ILE A 22 10.51 -27.66 7.35
CA ILE A 22 10.64 -28.65 8.42
C ILE A 22 9.44 -28.63 9.38
N PHE A 23 8.90 -27.45 9.67
CA PHE A 23 7.81 -27.25 10.64
C PHE A 23 6.58 -26.64 9.97
N PRO A 24 5.91 -27.36 9.05
CA PRO A 24 4.81 -26.79 8.26
C PRO A 24 3.60 -26.38 9.10
N GLN A 25 3.41 -26.99 10.27
CA GLN A 25 2.32 -26.71 11.22
C GLN A 25 2.76 -25.83 12.41
N SER A 26 3.91 -25.16 12.30
CA SER A 26 4.38 -24.27 13.36
C SER A 26 3.37 -23.16 13.64
N ALA A 27 3.15 -22.85 14.93
CA ALA A 27 2.38 -21.68 15.35
C ALA A 27 2.98 -20.35 14.84
N TYR A 28 4.28 -20.34 14.49
CA TYR A 28 4.95 -19.17 13.93
C TYR A 28 4.72 -19.01 12.42
N ARG A 29 4.07 -19.97 11.75
CA ARG A 29 3.87 -19.95 10.29
C ARG A 29 3.23 -18.65 9.80
N PRO A 30 2.11 -18.15 10.36
CA PRO A 30 1.48 -16.94 9.85
C PRO A 30 2.43 -15.73 9.87
N GLY A 31 3.19 -15.54 10.96
CA GLY A 31 4.17 -14.47 11.08
C GLY A 31 5.33 -14.63 10.10
N ALA A 32 5.85 -15.84 9.92
CA ALA A 32 6.91 -16.12 8.96
C ALA A 32 6.47 -15.84 7.51
N LEU A 33 5.24 -16.19 7.13
CA LEU A 33 4.69 -15.91 5.80
C LEU A 33 4.59 -14.40 5.51
N VAL A 34 4.24 -13.57 6.52
CA VAL A 34 4.27 -12.11 6.40
C VAL A 34 5.70 -11.63 6.08
N VAL A 35 6.69 -12.09 6.84
CA VAL A 35 8.09 -11.67 6.65
C VAL A 35 8.60 -12.11 5.27
N LEU A 36 8.30 -13.34 4.85
CA LEU A 36 8.69 -13.87 3.55
C LEU A 36 8.05 -13.09 2.39
N ALA A 37 6.77 -12.73 2.48
CA ALA A 37 6.09 -11.94 1.46
C ALA A 37 6.72 -10.55 1.31
N VAL A 38 7.03 -9.88 2.42
CA VAL A 38 7.69 -8.56 2.42
C VAL A 38 9.10 -8.66 1.85
N ALA A 39 9.89 -9.67 2.26
CA ALA A 39 11.24 -9.88 1.73
C ALA A 39 11.23 -10.15 0.23
N ALA A 40 10.31 -10.99 -0.24
CA ALA A 40 10.15 -11.28 -1.66
C ALA A 40 9.75 -10.01 -2.46
N GLN A 41 8.88 -9.16 -1.91
CA GLN A 41 8.58 -7.87 -2.54
C GLN A 41 9.85 -7.03 -2.71
N GLN A 42 10.62 -6.88 -1.64
CA GLN A 42 11.83 -6.03 -1.63
C GLN A 42 12.90 -6.53 -2.61
N GLN A 43 12.93 -7.83 -2.87
CA GLN A 43 13.83 -8.47 -3.83
C GLN A 43 13.28 -8.45 -5.27
N GLY A 44 12.06 -7.92 -5.49
CA GLY A 44 11.42 -7.92 -6.80
C GLY A 44 10.88 -9.30 -7.24
N ASP A 45 10.85 -10.28 -6.35
CA ASP A 45 10.36 -11.63 -6.60
C ASP A 45 8.83 -11.67 -6.47
N ALA A 46 8.17 -11.26 -7.54
CA ALA A 46 6.71 -11.12 -7.59
C ALA A 46 5.98 -12.46 -7.38
N GLU A 47 6.55 -13.56 -7.87
CA GLU A 47 5.95 -14.89 -7.74
C GLU A 47 5.99 -15.36 -6.29
N ALA A 48 7.15 -15.29 -5.64
CA ALA A 48 7.25 -15.69 -4.24
C ALA A 48 6.47 -14.77 -3.32
N MET A 49 6.47 -13.45 -3.58
CA MET A 49 5.65 -12.49 -2.84
C MET A 49 4.18 -12.90 -2.88
N ARG A 50 3.67 -13.19 -4.09
CA ARG A 50 2.27 -13.62 -4.28
C ARG A 50 1.98 -14.93 -3.55
N ARG A 51 2.84 -15.93 -3.69
CA ARG A 51 2.69 -17.22 -3.01
C ARG A 51 2.63 -17.07 -1.50
N TYR A 52 3.61 -16.40 -0.90
CA TYR A 52 3.67 -16.23 0.56
C TYR A 52 2.53 -15.37 1.09
N ALA A 53 2.11 -14.35 0.35
CA ALA A 53 0.99 -13.52 0.74
C ALA A 53 -0.35 -14.29 0.67
N ASP A 54 -0.57 -15.09 -0.36
CA ASP A 54 -1.78 -15.91 -0.50
C ASP A 54 -1.85 -17.00 0.59
N GLU A 55 -0.73 -17.70 0.84
CA GLU A 55 -0.64 -18.64 1.97
C GLU A 55 -0.85 -17.94 3.32
N GLY A 56 -0.28 -16.74 3.49
CA GLY A 56 -0.38 -15.96 4.71
C GLY A 56 -1.80 -15.46 4.99
N LEU A 57 -2.51 -14.98 3.96
CA LEU A 57 -3.90 -14.56 4.06
C LEU A 57 -4.86 -15.75 4.25
N ALA A 58 -4.54 -16.93 3.73
CA ALA A 58 -5.28 -18.14 4.03
C ALA A 58 -5.12 -18.55 5.51
N ALA A 59 -3.93 -18.38 6.08
CA ALA A 59 -3.65 -18.70 7.48
C ALA A 59 -4.17 -17.63 8.46
N ASN A 60 -4.13 -16.35 8.06
CA ASN A 60 -4.65 -15.24 8.83
C ASN A 60 -5.25 -14.17 7.88
N PRO A 61 -6.57 -14.25 7.61
CA PRO A 61 -7.27 -13.32 6.72
C PRO A 61 -7.25 -11.86 7.19
N ASP A 62 -7.03 -11.63 8.49
CA ASP A 62 -7.05 -10.31 9.14
C ASP A 62 -5.64 -9.72 9.27
N SER A 63 -4.62 -10.30 8.62
CA SER A 63 -3.24 -9.83 8.66
C SER A 63 -3.09 -8.44 8.01
N PRO A 64 -2.94 -7.33 8.77
CA PRO A 64 -3.01 -5.99 8.20
C PRO A 64 -1.88 -5.71 7.23
N MET A 65 -0.69 -6.24 7.52
CA MET A 65 0.50 -6.10 6.67
C MET A 65 0.31 -6.78 5.31
N LEU A 66 -0.34 -7.95 5.26
CA LEU A 66 -0.60 -8.64 3.99
C LEU A 66 -1.75 -7.99 3.22
N LEU A 67 -2.82 -7.59 3.91
CA LEU A 67 -3.91 -6.82 3.31
C LEU A 67 -3.38 -5.54 2.65
N MET A 68 -2.54 -4.78 3.36
CA MET A 68 -1.87 -3.59 2.85
C MET A 68 -0.96 -3.91 1.67
N LEU A 69 -0.01 -4.84 1.83
CA LEU A 69 0.99 -5.18 0.81
C LEU A 69 0.34 -5.62 -0.51
N VAL A 70 -0.59 -6.58 -0.43
CA VAL A 70 -1.20 -7.17 -1.63
C VAL A 70 -2.12 -6.16 -2.31
N SER A 71 -2.96 -5.45 -1.55
CA SER A 71 -3.86 -4.44 -2.13
C SER A 71 -3.08 -3.32 -2.82
N ASP A 72 -1.97 -2.88 -2.22
CA ASP A 72 -1.12 -1.84 -2.78
C ASP A 72 -0.44 -2.28 -4.08
N VAL A 73 0.21 -3.45 -4.08
CA VAL A 73 0.87 -4.00 -5.28
C VAL A 73 -0.12 -4.23 -6.43
N LEU A 74 -1.28 -4.82 -6.13
CA LEU A 74 -2.31 -5.07 -7.14
C LEU A 74 -2.84 -3.77 -7.74
N SER A 75 -3.12 -2.77 -6.88
CA SER A 75 -3.61 -1.47 -7.34
C SER A 75 -2.57 -0.70 -8.15
N GLU A 76 -1.29 -0.72 -7.77
CA GLU A 76 -0.21 -0.06 -8.51
C GLU A 76 -0.06 -0.63 -9.92
N ARG A 77 -0.26 -1.95 -10.07
CA ARG A 77 -0.13 -2.66 -11.34
C ARG A 77 -1.41 -2.68 -12.18
N GLY A 78 -2.52 -2.19 -11.65
CA GLY A 78 -3.83 -2.31 -12.30
C GLY A 78 -4.31 -3.77 -12.43
N GLN A 79 -3.83 -4.67 -11.57
CA GLN A 79 -4.09 -6.11 -11.63
C GLN A 79 -5.12 -6.51 -10.56
N GLU A 80 -6.00 -7.46 -10.88
CA GLU A 80 -7.00 -8.02 -9.95
C GLU A 80 -7.71 -6.94 -9.11
N LEU A 81 -8.15 -5.86 -9.76
CA LEU A 81 -8.65 -4.64 -9.10
C LEU A 81 -9.79 -4.91 -8.10
N ALA A 82 -10.65 -5.89 -8.38
CA ALA A 82 -11.69 -6.32 -7.45
C ALA A 82 -11.08 -6.86 -6.14
N ARG A 83 -10.03 -7.67 -6.24
CA ARG A 83 -9.29 -8.19 -5.08
C ARG A 83 -8.57 -7.06 -4.34
N ALA A 84 -7.91 -6.16 -5.06
CA ALA A 84 -7.25 -4.99 -4.46
C ALA A 84 -8.24 -4.16 -3.63
N ARG A 85 -9.43 -3.87 -4.17
CA ARG A 85 -10.51 -3.18 -3.47
C ARG A 85 -10.96 -3.94 -2.22
N GLN A 86 -11.21 -5.24 -2.33
CA GLN A 86 -11.68 -6.05 -1.21
C GLN A 86 -10.67 -6.05 -0.06
N LEU A 87 -9.39 -6.24 -0.36
CA LEU A 87 -8.32 -6.27 0.66
C LEU A 87 -8.12 -4.91 1.31
N ALA A 88 -8.14 -3.81 0.53
CA ALA A 88 -8.03 -2.46 1.08
C ALA A 88 -9.24 -2.07 1.94
N ALA A 89 -10.46 -2.41 1.50
CA ALA A 89 -11.66 -2.19 2.29
C ALA A 89 -11.64 -3.00 3.60
N HIS A 90 -11.13 -4.24 3.55
CA HIS A 90 -10.97 -5.05 4.75
C HIS A 90 -9.97 -4.44 5.74
N LEU A 91 -8.81 -3.97 5.24
CA LEU A 91 -7.83 -3.26 6.08
C LEU A 91 -8.44 -2.02 6.73
N LEU A 92 -9.20 -1.23 5.97
CA LEU A 92 -9.84 -0.02 6.46
C LEU A 92 -10.86 -0.33 7.58
N GLU A 93 -11.67 -1.38 7.39
CA GLU A 93 -12.63 -1.84 8.39
C GLU A 93 -11.92 -2.31 9.67
N LEU A 94 -10.85 -3.09 9.54
CA LEU A 94 -10.07 -3.57 10.69
C LEU A 94 -9.47 -2.41 11.49
N VAL A 95 -8.90 -1.41 10.82
CA VAL A 95 -8.27 -0.26 11.48
C VAL A 95 -9.29 0.62 12.19
N LYS A 96 -10.44 0.87 11.56
CA LYS A 96 -11.43 1.84 12.06
C LYS A 96 -12.42 1.23 13.05
N SER A 97 -12.91 0.03 12.76
CA SER A 97 -13.98 -0.61 13.53
C SER A 97 -13.46 -1.65 14.51
N SER A 98 -12.27 -2.22 14.28
CA SER A 98 -11.70 -3.27 15.12
C SER A 98 -10.22 -3.05 15.52
N PRO A 99 -9.81 -1.83 15.94
CA PRO A 99 -8.39 -1.54 16.18
C PRO A 99 -7.75 -2.47 17.22
N GLY A 100 -8.52 -2.94 18.21
CA GLY A 100 -8.04 -3.90 19.22
C GLY A 100 -7.69 -5.29 18.69
N LYS A 101 -8.17 -5.69 17.51
CA LYS A 101 -7.82 -6.97 16.87
C LYS A 101 -6.46 -6.93 16.17
N VAL A 102 -6.08 -5.73 15.70
CA VAL A 102 -4.95 -5.55 14.80
C VAL A 102 -3.80 -4.77 15.44
N ARG A 103 -4.03 -4.12 16.59
CA ARG A 103 -3.00 -3.46 17.38
C ARG A 103 -2.08 -4.51 18.01
N PRO A 104 -0.78 -4.52 17.68
CA PRO A 104 0.19 -5.37 18.37
C PRO A 104 0.31 -5.02 19.85
N GLU A 105 0.52 -6.04 20.67
CA GLU A 105 0.80 -5.87 22.10
C GLU A 105 2.09 -5.04 22.32
N GLY A 106 2.08 -4.19 23.34
CA GLY A 106 3.26 -3.41 23.74
C GLY A 106 3.52 -2.13 22.94
N LEU A 107 2.76 -1.82 21.89
CA LEU A 107 2.83 -0.51 21.24
C LEU A 107 2.24 0.58 22.13
N SER A 108 2.93 1.72 22.24
CA SER A 108 2.34 2.94 22.80
C SER A 108 1.19 3.44 21.91
N ASP A 109 0.33 4.30 22.45
CA ASP A 109 -0.76 4.90 21.67
C ASP A 109 -0.24 5.73 20.50
N GLU A 110 0.91 6.40 20.67
CA GLU A 110 1.56 7.16 19.60
C GLU A 110 2.09 6.26 18.49
N GLN A 111 2.77 5.17 18.83
CA GLN A 111 3.27 4.20 17.85
C GLN A 111 2.10 3.54 17.10
N TRP A 112 1.04 3.19 17.83
CA TRP A 112 -0.18 2.67 17.22
C TRP A 112 -0.84 3.68 16.28
N ALA A 113 -0.93 4.95 16.69
CA ALA A 113 -1.46 6.01 15.84
C ALA A 113 -0.67 6.13 14.53
N GLN A 114 0.66 6.10 14.57
CA GLN A 114 1.49 6.18 13.37
C GLN A 114 1.26 4.98 12.42
N VAL A 115 1.22 3.76 12.96
CA VAL A 115 1.01 2.54 12.16
C VAL A 115 -0.40 2.50 11.57
N SER A 116 -1.42 2.78 12.39
CA SER A 116 -2.82 2.80 11.93
C SER A 116 -3.08 3.88 10.89
N GLN A 117 -2.50 5.08 11.03
CA GLN A 117 -2.58 6.13 10.01
C GLN A 117 -1.97 5.68 8.69
N LEU A 118 -0.80 5.02 8.70
CA LEU A 118 -0.18 4.50 7.49
C LEU A 118 -1.09 3.46 6.80
N TRP A 119 -1.68 2.55 7.58
CA TRP A 119 -2.59 1.53 7.06
C TRP A 119 -3.88 2.13 6.48
N GLU A 120 -4.54 3.03 7.22
CA GLU A 120 -5.74 3.72 6.76
C GLU A 120 -5.47 4.57 5.52
N GLY A 121 -4.38 5.35 5.53
CA GLY A 121 -3.98 6.17 4.40
C GLY A 121 -3.63 5.35 3.16
N THR A 122 -2.97 4.20 3.33
CA THR A 122 -2.67 3.29 2.22
C THR A 122 -3.95 2.68 1.65
N ALA A 123 -4.88 2.23 2.50
CA ALA A 123 -6.17 1.70 2.06
C ALA A 123 -6.95 2.72 1.23
N HIS A 124 -7.07 3.97 1.70
CA HIS A 124 -7.69 5.05 0.94
C HIS A 124 -6.97 5.29 -0.41
N SER A 125 -5.64 5.33 -0.42
CA SER A 125 -4.88 5.51 -1.66
C SER A 125 -5.10 4.36 -2.65
N VAL A 126 -5.21 3.12 -2.17
CA VAL A 126 -5.53 1.95 -3.01
C VAL A 126 -6.94 2.06 -3.59
N LEU A 127 -7.94 2.39 -2.77
CA LEU A 127 -9.33 2.53 -3.22
C LEU A 127 -9.46 3.61 -4.30
N GLY A 128 -8.79 4.76 -4.11
CA GLY A 128 -8.70 5.80 -5.13
C GLY A 128 -8.05 5.31 -6.42
N GLN A 129 -6.96 4.56 -6.34
CA GLN A 129 -6.28 4.03 -7.53
C GLN A 129 -7.15 3.02 -8.29
N VAL A 130 -7.87 2.14 -7.59
CA VAL A 130 -8.83 1.22 -8.21
C VAL A 130 -9.92 2.00 -8.97
N LEU A 131 -10.49 3.04 -8.36
CA LEU A 131 -11.48 3.90 -9.02
C LEU A 131 -10.92 4.56 -10.29
N MET A 132 -9.65 4.97 -10.29
CA MET A 132 -8.99 5.55 -11.47
C MET A 132 -8.84 4.56 -12.63
N TYR A 133 -8.50 3.29 -12.34
CA TYR A 133 -8.46 2.24 -13.37
C TYR A 133 -9.84 1.94 -13.92
N GLU A 134 -10.84 1.80 -13.05
CA GLU A 134 -12.19 1.51 -13.47
C GLU A 134 -12.82 2.63 -14.30
N GLU A 135 -12.51 3.90 -14.02
CA GLU A 135 -12.92 5.02 -14.88
C GLU A 135 -12.34 4.85 -16.28
N THR A 136 -11.03 4.56 -16.37
CA THR A 136 -10.31 4.45 -17.64
C THR A 136 -10.85 3.30 -18.48
N ALA A 137 -11.19 2.16 -17.87
CA ALA A 137 -11.73 1.00 -18.56
C ALA A 137 -13.14 1.22 -19.13
N GLN A 138 -13.95 2.09 -18.51
CA GLN A 138 -15.34 2.30 -18.93
C GLN A 138 -15.46 3.31 -20.08
N GLY A 139 -14.47 4.17 -20.30
CA GLY A 139 -14.44 5.08 -21.46
C GLY A 139 -15.58 6.11 -21.52
N VAL A 140 -16.30 6.36 -20.42
CA VAL A 140 -17.57 7.12 -20.43
C VAL A 140 -17.43 8.55 -19.92
N ALA A 141 -18.22 9.43 -20.54
CA ALA A 141 -18.53 10.78 -20.12
C ALA A 141 -18.97 10.85 -18.64
N GLY A 142 -18.36 11.78 -17.88
CA GLY A 142 -18.81 12.14 -16.55
C GLY A 142 -17.69 12.25 -15.51
N MET A 143 -16.63 11.42 -15.56
CA MET A 143 -15.52 11.43 -14.59
C MET A 143 -15.96 11.24 -13.13
N ASN A 144 -17.05 10.48 -12.90
CA ASN A 144 -17.61 10.31 -11.56
C ASN A 144 -16.71 9.48 -10.66
N LYS A 145 -16.08 8.40 -11.15
CA LYS A 145 -15.15 7.62 -10.35
C LYS A 145 -13.86 8.39 -10.12
N THR A 146 -13.41 9.22 -11.07
CA THR A 146 -12.29 10.14 -10.83
C THR A 146 -12.60 11.14 -9.70
N ARG A 147 -13.83 11.67 -9.62
CA ARG A 147 -14.23 12.50 -8.47
C ARG A 147 -14.23 11.73 -7.15
N GLN A 148 -14.72 10.49 -7.14
CA GLN A 148 -14.64 9.62 -5.95
C GLN A 148 -13.18 9.33 -5.56
N ALA A 149 -12.32 9.07 -6.55
CA ALA A 149 -10.89 8.84 -6.32
C ALA A 149 -10.20 10.06 -5.69
N VAL A 150 -10.56 11.28 -6.12
CA VAL A 150 -10.05 12.51 -5.48
C VAL A 150 -10.39 12.55 -3.99
N GLU A 151 -11.62 12.18 -3.59
CA GLU A 151 -12.00 12.16 -2.17
C GLU A 151 -11.21 11.11 -1.38
N GLU A 152 -11.00 9.91 -1.95
CA GLU A 152 -10.15 8.88 -1.36
C GLU A 152 -8.70 9.36 -1.18
N PHE A 153 -8.09 9.95 -2.22
CA PHE A 153 -6.74 10.46 -2.15
C PHE A 153 -6.59 11.64 -1.18
N LYS A 154 -7.62 12.49 -1.05
CA LYS A 154 -7.65 13.57 -0.04
C LYS A 154 -7.70 13.00 1.37
N ALA A 155 -8.50 11.96 1.61
CA ALA A 155 -8.54 11.26 2.90
C ALA A 155 -7.18 10.62 3.24
N ALA A 156 -6.50 10.03 2.26
CA ALA A 156 -5.18 9.43 2.42
C ALA A 156 -4.07 10.44 2.75
N SER A 157 -4.11 11.64 2.15
CA SER A 157 -3.01 12.61 2.20
C SER A 157 -2.51 12.97 3.61
N PRO A 158 -3.37 13.42 4.56
CA PRO A 158 -2.91 13.77 5.90
C PRO A 158 -2.36 12.56 6.67
N LEU A 159 -2.89 11.37 6.41
CA LEU A 159 -2.52 10.13 7.10
C LEU A 159 -1.15 9.60 6.65
N LEU A 160 -0.77 9.87 5.39
CA LEU A 160 0.48 9.40 4.80
C LEU A 160 1.65 10.36 4.98
N LYS A 161 1.43 11.58 5.48
CA LYS A 161 2.41 12.67 5.48
C LYS A 161 3.73 12.35 6.21
N SER A 162 3.68 11.49 7.23
CA SER A 162 4.86 11.01 7.96
C SER A 162 5.70 10.00 7.18
N ASN A 163 5.19 9.46 6.06
CA ASN A 163 5.87 8.51 5.19
C ASN A 163 6.10 9.15 3.80
N PRO A 164 7.27 9.74 3.53
CA PRO A 164 7.50 10.53 2.31
C PRO A 164 7.24 9.76 1.01
N TYR A 165 7.58 8.46 0.96
CA TYR A 165 7.35 7.63 -0.22
C TYR A 165 5.85 7.46 -0.51
N SER A 166 5.07 7.03 0.50
CA SER A 166 3.63 6.80 0.35
C SER A 166 2.89 8.11 0.13
N TYR A 167 3.34 9.19 0.77
CA TYR A 167 2.80 10.54 0.59
C TYR A 167 3.01 11.04 -0.84
N ALA A 168 4.24 10.97 -1.36
CA ALA A 168 4.56 11.39 -2.72
C ALA A 168 3.78 10.58 -3.77
N ARG A 169 3.64 9.27 -3.57
CA ARG A 169 2.79 8.42 -4.42
C ARG A 169 1.35 8.90 -4.44
N ASN A 170 0.77 9.12 -3.26
CA ASN A 170 -0.61 9.54 -3.14
C ASN A 170 -0.84 10.93 -3.74
N LEU A 171 0.06 11.88 -3.52
CA LEU A 171 0.02 13.20 -4.12
C LEU A 171 0.14 13.15 -5.65
N TYR A 172 0.99 12.27 -6.19
CA TYR A 172 1.06 12.05 -7.64
C TYR A 172 -0.28 11.53 -8.19
N ARG A 173 -0.87 10.52 -7.55
CA ARG A 173 -2.20 9.99 -7.92
C ARG A 173 -3.29 11.06 -7.82
N LEU A 174 -3.28 11.88 -6.77
CA LEU A 174 -4.19 13.02 -6.59
C LEU A 174 -4.01 14.08 -7.68
N GLY A 175 -2.78 14.48 -7.95
CA GLY A 175 -2.45 15.44 -9.01
C GLY A 175 -2.88 14.95 -10.39
N TYR A 176 -2.69 13.65 -10.67
CA TYR A 176 -3.18 13.01 -11.89
C TYR A 176 -4.72 12.99 -11.98
N ALA A 177 -5.42 12.71 -10.88
CA ALA A 177 -6.87 12.74 -10.84
C ALA A 177 -7.42 14.17 -11.07
N TYR A 178 -6.82 15.19 -10.43
CA TYR A 178 -7.16 16.59 -10.68
C TYR A 178 -6.89 17.00 -12.13
N ALA A 179 -5.75 16.59 -12.69
CA ALA A 179 -5.43 16.85 -14.09
C ALA A 179 -6.48 16.26 -15.04
N LYS A 180 -6.90 15.01 -14.78
CA LYS A 180 -7.95 14.33 -15.56
C LYS A 180 -9.28 15.07 -15.49
N LEU A 181 -9.62 15.68 -14.35
CA LEU A 181 -10.83 16.50 -14.16
C LEU A 181 -10.72 17.93 -14.73
N GLY A 182 -9.58 18.32 -15.28
CA GLY A 182 -9.33 19.70 -15.73
C GLY A 182 -9.12 20.71 -14.60
N LEU A 183 -8.96 20.24 -13.36
CA LEU A 183 -8.72 21.05 -12.16
C LEU A 183 -7.24 21.45 -12.08
N ARG A 184 -6.79 22.26 -13.05
CA ARG A 184 -5.38 22.62 -13.24
C ARG A 184 -4.72 23.23 -12.00
N PRO A 185 -5.32 24.20 -11.27
CA PRO A 185 -4.69 24.77 -10.08
C PRO A 185 -4.36 23.71 -9.02
N GLN A 186 -5.31 22.84 -8.72
CA GLN A 186 -5.18 21.77 -7.72
C GLN A 186 -4.18 20.70 -8.18
N ALA A 187 -4.20 20.35 -9.47
CA ALA A 187 -3.21 19.45 -10.04
C ALA A 187 -1.79 20.00 -9.89
N ARG A 188 -1.57 21.29 -10.19
CA ARG A 188 -0.28 21.96 -10.03
C ARG A 188 0.20 21.97 -8.59
N GLU A 189 -0.70 22.27 -7.65
CA GLU A 189 -0.37 22.28 -6.22
C GLU A 189 0.13 20.90 -5.76
N ALA A 190 -0.66 19.84 -5.99
CA ALA A 190 -0.30 18.49 -5.59
C ALA A 190 1.01 18.02 -6.25
N LEU A 191 1.19 18.26 -7.56
CA LEU A 191 2.39 17.84 -8.28
C LEU A 191 3.63 18.65 -7.88
N THR A 192 3.48 19.94 -7.54
CA THR A 192 4.57 20.75 -7.00
C THR A 192 5.01 20.22 -5.64
N GLU A 193 4.05 19.79 -4.81
CA GLU A 193 4.39 19.16 -3.54
C GLU A 193 5.14 17.83 -3.75
N VAL A 194 4.75 16.99 -4.72
CA VAL A 194 5.56 15.82 -5.11
C VAL A 194 6.99 16.21 -5.48
N MET A 195 7.16 17.27 -6.28
CA MET A 195 8.48 17.75 -6.69
C MET A 195 9.36 18.19 -5.51
N SER A 196 8.77 18.55 -4.37
CA SER A 196 9.51 18.91 -3.15
C SER A 196 10.04 17.70 -2.38
N LEU A 197 9.49 16.50 -2.57
CA LEU A 197 9.78 15.29 -1.78
C LEU A 197 10.85 14.41 -2.44
N ASP A 198 11.91 14.04 -1.72
CA ASP A 198 13.04 13.27 -2.27
C ASP A 198 12.71 11.80 -2.51
N THR A 199 11.91 11.56 -3.55
CA THR A 199 11.34 10.26 -3.89
C THR A 199 11.35 10.03 -5.39
N PRO A 200 11.27 8.77 -5.86
CA PRO A 200 11.17 8.45 -7.29
C PRO A 200 9.98 9.13 -8.01
N TYR A 201 8.91 9.48 -7.28
CA TYR A 201 7.72 10.11 -7.87
C TYR A 201 7.99 11.50 -8.47
N ARG A 202 9.08 12.18 -8.07
CA ARG A 202 9.52 13.44 -8.74
C ARG A 202 9.68 13.25 -10.24
N GLN A 203 10.22 12.11 -10.67
CA GLN A 203 10.55 11.84 -12.08
C GLN A 203 9.29 11.76 -12.95
N VAL A 204 8.19 11.23 -12.40
CA VAL A 204 6.91 11.10 -13.13
C VAL A 204 6.00 12.31 -12.93
N ALA A 205 6.14 13.05 -11.83
CA ALA A 205 5.35 14.26 -11.57
C ALA A 205 5.74 15.44 -12.47
N GLY A 206 7.03 15.63 -12.75
CA GLY A 206 7.53 16.75 -13.58
C GLY A 206 6.86 16.85 -14.96
N PRO A 207 6.87 15.77 -15.78
CA PRO A 207 6.21 15.77 -17.09
C PRO A 207 4.69 16.03 -17.03
N LEU A 208 4.03 15.58 -15.96
CA LEU A 208 2.60 15.84 -15.76
C LEU A 208 2.35 17.28 -15.34
N LEU A 209 3.21 17.84 -14.50
CA LEU A 209 3.15 19.24 -14.06
C LEU A 209 3.23 20.20 -15.24
N GLU A 210 4.12 19.95 -16.21
CA GLU A 210 4.21 20.76 -17.44
C GLU A 210 2.90 20.76 -18.25
N LYS A 211 2.15 19.67 -18.27
CA LYS A 211 0.89 19.56 -19.04
C LYS A 211 -0.28 20.31 -18.41
N VAL A 212 -0.22 20.52 -17.09
CA VAL A 212 -1.26 21.22 -16.32
C VAL A 212 -0.91 22.66 -16.01
N LYS A 213 0.23 23.16 -16.50
CA LYS A 213 0.56 24.58 -16.49
C LYS A 213 -0.53 25.41 -17.16
#